data_AF-D4XVB9-F1
#
_entry.id   AF-D4XVB9-F1
#
_cell.length_a   1.000
_cell.length_b   1.000
_cell.length_c   1.000
_cell.angle_alpha   90.00
_cell.angle_beta   90.00
_cell.angle_gamma   90.00
#
_symmetry.space_group_name_H-M   'P 1'
#
loop_
_entity.id
_entity.type
_entity.pdbx_description
1 polymer ?
#
loop_
_entity_poly.entity_id
_entity_poly.type
_entity_poly.pdbx_seq_one_letter_code
_entity_poly.pdbx_strand_id
1 'polypeptide(L)'
;MKKFGISRIIDYVKFGLKYKYTYFIVLFFLILFAIILTLSHFYSKLKFSDSLFSSLMVTFLLDLLCLMFKWGFLRNSISRFKEGRKNSKERSDELRMKKMNPTELRAHKIAKQKVEEQELKAKTYKSNLGWYFILITFFIAILITIPFII
;
A
#
# COMPACT_ATOMS: atom_id res chain seq x y z
N MET A 1 -13.96 24.28 5.41
CA MET A 1 -14.09 22.81 5.43
C MET A 1 -14.39 22.29 4.03
N LYS A 2 -13.46 21.60 3.36
CA LYS A 2 -13.73 20.98 2.05
C LYS A 2 -14.72 19.83 2.24
N LYS A 3 -15.95 19.96 1.74
CA LYS A 3 -16.91 18.84 1.67
C LYS A 3 -16.23 17.65 0.99
N PHE A 4 -15.96 16.59 1.74
CA PHE A 4 -15.56 15.30 1.20
C PHE A 4 -16.79 14.71 0.49
N GLY A 5 -16.94 15.04 -0.79
CA GLY A 5 -18.05 14.55 -1.60
C GLY A 5 -17.91 13.05 -1.88
N ILE A 6 -19.05 12.36 -1.83
CA ILE A 6 -19.21 10.94 -2.19
C ILE A 6 -18.54 10.62 -3.55
N SER A 7 -18.53 11.59 -4.48
CA SER A 7 -17.83 11.48 -5.77
C SER A 7 -16.35 11.11 -5.65
N ARG A 8 -15.61 11.68 -4.69
CA ARG A 8 -14.18 11.37 -4.50
C ARG A 8 -13.95 9.95 -3.98
N ILE A 9 -14.88 9.42 -3.20
CA ILE A 9 -14.80 8.03 -2.71
C ILE A 9 -15.04 7.08 -3.88
N ILE A 10 -16.06 7.35 -4.70
CA ILE A 10 -16.35 6.57 -5.90
C ILE A 10 -15.16 6.58 -6.87
N ASP A 11 -14.54 7.75 -7.09
CA ASP A 11 -13.37 7.86 -7.96
C ASP A 11 -12.16 7.11 -7.39
N TYR A 12 -11.95 7.17 -6.07
CA TYR A 12 -10.91 6.39 -5.39
C TYR A 12 -11.12 4.89 -5.53
N VAL A 13 -12.37 4.42 -5.41
CA VAL A 13 -12.73 3.01 -5.58
C VAL A 13 -12.55 2.57 -7.03
N LYS A 14 -13.09 3.32 -7.99
CA LYS A 14 -12.92 3.04 -9.43
C LYS A 14 -11.46 3.00 -9.84
N PHE A 15 -10.64 3.92 -9.31
CA PHE A 15 -9.21 3.91 -9.57
C PHE A 15 -8.51 2.71 -8.90
N GLY A 16 -8.83 2.44 -7.64
CA GLY A 16 -8.26 1.30 -6.90
C GLY A 16 -8.57 -0.04 -7.55
N LEU A 17 -9.77 -0.22 -8.10
CA LEU A 17 -10.17 -1.42 -8.84
C LEU A 17 -9.46 -1.58 -10.19
N LYS A 18 -8.98 -0.49 -10.81
CA LYS A 18 -8.15 -0.58 -12.03
C LYS A 18 -6.68 -0.88 -11.71
N TYR A 19 -6.27 -0.74 -10.46
CA TYR A 19 -4.87 -0.85 -10.07
C TYR A 19 -4.46 -2.31 -9.88
N LYS A 20 -3.52 -2.79 -10.71
CA LYS A 20 -3.06 -4.18 -10.73
C LYS A 20 -2.59 -4.69 -9.36
N TYR A 21 -1.95 -3.83 -8.56
CA TYR A 21 -1.46 -4.20 -7.23
C TYR A 21 -2.58 -4.50 -6.23
N THR A 22 -3.78 -3.93 -6.42
CA THR A 22 -4.95 -4.26 -5.58
C THR A 22 -5.24 -5.75 -5.66
N TYR A 23 -5.32 -6.31 -6.87
CA TYR A 23 -5.56 -7.75 -7.08
C TYR A 23 -4.41 -8.61 -6.57
N PHE A 24 -3.16 -8.16 -6.73
CA PHE A 24 -2.01 -8.88 -6.20
C PHE A 24 -2.07 -9.01 -4.67
N ILE A 25 -2.40 -7.92 -3.97
CA ILE A 25 -2.55 -7.93 -2.51
C ILE A 25 -3.71 -8.85 -2.10
N VAL A 26 -4.86 -8.74 -2.75
CA VAL A 26 -6.03 -9.60 -2.48
C VAL A 26 -5.69 -11.08 -2.69
N LEU A 27 -5.08 -11.42 -3.83
CA LEU A 27 -4.70 -12.78 -4.16
C LEU A 27 -3.69 -13.34 -3.14
N PHE A 28 -2.70 -12.55 -2.75
CA PHE A 28 -1.70 -12.95 -1.77
C PHE A 28 -2.34 -13.33 -0.42
N PHE A 29 -3.25 -12.51 0.11
CA PHE A 29 -3.93 -12.81 1.37
C PHE A 29 -4.92 -13.97 1.26
N LEU A 30 -5.57 -14.14 0.11
CA LEU A 30 -6.44 -15.30 -0.12
C LEU A 30 -5.65 -16.62 -0.12
N ILE A 31 -4.48 -16.63 -0.77
CA ILE A 31 -3.57 -17.79 -0.76
C ILE A 31 -3.08 -18.05 0.67
N LEU A 32 -2.64 -17.00 1.37
CA LEU A 32 -2.17 -17.10 2.75
C LEU A 32 -3.25 -17.64 3.68
N PHE A 33 -4.49 -17.16 3.54
CA PHE A 33 -5.65 -17.70 4.26
C PHE A 33 -5.88 -19.18 3.95
N ALA A 34 -5.86 -19.59 2.68
CA ALA A 34 -6.05 -20.98 2.29
C ALA A 34 -4.96 -21.91 2.88
N ILE A 35 -3.72 -21.44 2.93
CA ILE A 35 -2.60 -22.16 3.57
C ILE A 35 -2.85 -22.30 5.07
N ILE A 36 -3.23 -21.22 5.76
CA ILE A 36 -3.48 -21.27 7.21
C ILE A 36 -4.69 -22.18 7.51
N LEU A 37 -5.74 -22.12 6.69
CA LEU A 37 -6.93 -22.96 6.82
C LEU A 37 -6.61 -24.45 6.66
N THR A 38 -5.86 -24.80 5.62
CA THR A 38 -5.45 -26.18 5.38
C THR A 38 -4.55 -26.69 6.50
N LEU A 39 -3.57 -25.90 6.96
CA LEU A 39 -2.73 -26.27 8.11
C LEU A 39 -3.57 -26.45 9.38
N SER A 40 -4.48 -25.52 9.67
CA SER A 40 -5.33 -25.56 10.86
C SER A 40 -6.27 -26.77 10.86
N HIS A 41 -6.84 -27.12 9.70
CA HIS A 41 -7.77 -28.24 9.60
C HIS A 41 -7.07 -29.59 9.59
N PHE A 42 -6.06 -29.77 8.74
CA PHE A 42 -5.41 -31.08 8.57
C PHE A 42 -4.38 -31.40 9.65
N TYR A 43 -3.65 -30.39 10.16
CA TYR A 43 -2.57 -30.62 11.10
C TYR A 43 -3.06 -30.59 12.56
N SER A 44 -3.90 -29.61 12.90
CA SER A 44 -4.41 -29.45 14.27
C SER A 44 -5.67 -30.28 14.56
N LYS A 45 -6.25 -30.96 13.54
CA LYS A 45 -7.48 -31.76 13.63
C LYS A 45 -8.66 -31.01 14.27
N LEU A 46 -8.70 -29.70 14.10
CA LEU A 46 -9.77 -28.87 14.61
C LEU A 46 -11.06 -29.10 13.81
N LYS A 47 -12.21 -28.87 14.46
CA LYS A 47 -13.49 -28.80 13.74
C LYS A 47 -13.39 -27.71 12.67
N PHE A 48 -14.06 -27.92 11.56
CA PHE A 48 -14.00 -26.99 10.43
C PHE A 48 -14.37 -25.55 10.83
N SER A 49 -15.37 -25.37 11.71
CA SER A 49 -15.75 -24.06 12.28
C SER A 49 -14.59 -23.37 13.00
N ASP A 50 -13.89 -24.11 13.84
CA ASP A 50 -12.79 -23.60 14.67
C ASP A 50 -11.55 -23.31 13.82
N SER A 51 -11.26 -24.19 12.85
CA SER A 51 -10.21 -23.97 11.86
C SER A 51 -10.47 -22.71 11.03
N LEU A 52 -11.72 -22.53 10.59
CA LEU A 52 -12.12 -21.39 9.76
C LEU A 52 -11.99 -20.08 10.54
N PHE A 53 -12.52 -20.02 11.77
CA PHE A 53 -12.40 -18.85 12.62
C PHE A 53 -10.95 -18.51 12.96
N SER A 54 -10.17 -19.51 13.38
CA SER A 54 -8.74 -19.32 13.70
C SER A 54 -7.98 -18.76 12.50
N SER A 55 -8.23 -19.30 11.30
CA SER A 55 -7.56 -18.86 10.08
C SER A 55 -7.96 -17.45 9.66
N LEU A 56 -9.25 -17.10 9.81
CA LEU A 56 -9.74 -15.74 9.58
C LEU A 56 -9.08 -14.75 10.54
N MET A 57 -9.01 -15.09 11.83
CA MET A 57 -8.40 -14.23 12.86
C MET A 57 -6.90 -14.01 12.62
N VAL A 58 -6.14 -15.07 12.36
CA VAL A 58 -4.71 -14.96 12.09
C VAL A 58 -4.45 -14.12 10.84
N THR A 59 -5.21 -14.36 9.76
CA THR A 59 -5.07 -13.60 8.51
C THR A 59 -5.40 -12.12 8.71
N PHE A 60 -6.47 -11.82 9.46
CA PHE A 60 -6.86 -10.45 9.81
C PHE A 60 -5.78 -9.73 10.62
N LEU A 61 -5.22 -10.38 11.63
CA LEU A 61 -4.15 -9.82 12.46
C LEU A 61 -2.88 -9.56 11.65
N LEU A 62 -2.52 -10.47 10.74
CA LEU A 62 -1.38 -10.28 9.84
C LEU A 62 -1.57 -9.10 8.90
N ASP A 63 -2.78 -8.93 8.35
CA ASP A 63 -3.12 -7.79 7.50
C ASP A 63 -3.00 -6.46 8.26
N LEU A 64 -3.53 -6.43 9.49
CA LEU A 64 -3.46 -5.27 10.38
C LEU A 64 -2.01 -4.93 10.75
N LEU A 65 -1.20 -5.93 11.08
CA LEU A 65 0.22 -5.76 11.36
C LEU A 65 0.97 -5.19 10.14
N CYS A 66 0.70 -5.71 8.94
CA CYS A 66 1.30 -5.22 7.70
C CYS A 66 0.91 -3.77 7.41
N LEU A 67 -0.35 -3.39 7.64
CA LEU A 67 -0.82 -2.02 7.52
C LEU A 67 -0.12 -1.09 8.52
N MET A 68 -0.04 -1.48 9.79
CA MET A 68 0.67 -0.73 10.82
C MET A 68 2.15 -0.57 10.47
N PHE A 69 2.80 -1.64 10.01
CA PHE A 69 4.21 -1.60 9.59
C PHE A 69 4.42 -0.67 8.39
N LYS A 70 3.54 -0.73 7.38
CA LYS A 70 3.56 0.13 6.20
C LYS A 70 3.40 1.61 6.57
N TRP A 71 2.53 1.92 7.53
CA TRP A 71 2.27 3.29 7.97
C TRP A 71 3.32 3.84 8.92
N GLY A 72 3.70 3.07 9.94
CA GLY A 72 4.64 3.51 10.97
C GLY A 72 6.09 3.45 10.51
N PHE A 73 6.53 2.26 10.07
CA PHE A 73 7.94 2.02 9.80
C PHE A 73 8.32 2.34 8.36
N LEU A 74 7.58 1.82 7.40
CA LEU A 74 7.96 1.88 5.99
C LEU A 74 7.84 3.30 5.42
N ARG A 75 6.78 4.04 5.77
CA ARG A 75 6.60 5.43 5.33
C ARG A 75 7.72 6.34 5.84
N ASN A 76 8.06 6.23 7.12
CA ASN A 76 9.10 7.05 7.74
C ASN A 76 10.50 6.69 7.21
N SER A 77 10.80 5.39 7.08
CA SER A 77 12.07 4.92 6.55
C SER A 77 12.26 5.32 5.08
N ILE A 78 11.23 5.16 4.25
CA ILE A 78 11.27 5.60 2.85
C ILE A 78 11.41 7.12 2.76
N SER A 79 10.76 7.90 3.62
CA SER A 79 10.90 9.37 3.61
C SER A 79 12.34 9.77 3.91
N ARG A 80 12.92 9.25 5.00
CA ARG A 80 14.31 9.53 5.39
C ARG A 80 15.31 9.09 4.32
N PHE A 81 15.10 7.93 3.72
CA PHE A 81 15.96 7.44 2.63
C PHE A 81 15.85 8.33 1.38
N LYS A 82 14.63 8.75 1.02
CA LYS A 82 14.40 9.68 -0.09
C LYS A 82 15.01 11.05 0.17
N GLU A 83 14.88 11.59 1.38
CA GLU A 83 15.51 12.84 1.80
C GLU A 83 17.03 12.75 1.72
N GLY A 84 17.63 11.68 2.25
CA GLY A 84 19.07 11.46 2.15
C GLY A 84 19.57 11.40 0.70
N ARG A 85 18.87 10.65 -0.17
CA ARG A 85 19.20 10.58 -1.59
C ARG A 85 18.97 11.92 -2.31
N LYS A 86 17.91 12.65 -1.96
CA LYS A 86 17.61 13.98 -2.52
C LYS A 86 18.69 14.99 -2.16
N ASN A 87 19.08 15.05 -0.88
CA ASN A 87 20.11 15.95 -0.39
C ASN A 87 21.48 15.65 -1.05
N SER A 88 21.82 14.37 -1.21
CA SER A 88 23.04 13.97 -1.92
C SER A 88 23.01 14.38 -3.40
N LYS A 89 21.85 14.23 -4.06
CA LYS A 89 21.68 14.62 -5.46
C LYS A 89 21.70 16.14 -5.63
N GLU A 90 21.03 16.88 -4.76
CA GLU A 90 21.03 18.35 -4.75
C GLU A 90 22.43 18.91 -4.56
N ARG A 91 23.21 18.36 -3.62
CA ARG A 91 24.60 18.77 -3.41
C ARG A 91 25.49 18.49 -4.62
N SER A 92 25.31 17.34 -5.28
CA SER A 92 26.03 17.02 -6.51
C SER A 92 25.60 17.92 -7.69
N ASP A 93 24.31 18.23 -7.80
CA ASP A 93 23.75 19.09 -8.83
C ASP A 93 24.23 20.54 -8.64
N GLU A 94 24.28 21.05 -7.40
CA GLU A 94 24.82 22.38 -7.09
C GLU A 94 26.28 22.53 -7.50
N LEU A 95 27.10 21.53 -7.21
CA LEU A 95 28.51 21.51 -7.61
C LEU A 95 28.68 21.46 -9.13
N ARG A 96 27.77 20.78 -9.85
CA ARG A 96 27.74 20.78 -11.32
C ARG A 96 27.26 22.11 -11.90
N MET A 97 26.19 22.68 -11.35
CA MET A 97 25.62 23.94 -11.86
C MET A 97 26.58 25.13 -11.67
N LYS A 98 27.42 25.11 -10.63
CA LYS A 98 28.50 26.12 -10.47
C LYS A 98 29.57 26.07 -11.56
N LYS A 99 29.67 24.97 -12.30
CA LYS A 99 30.65 24.76 -13.39
C LYS A 99 30.05 24.88 -14.79
N MET A 100 28.74 25.10 -14.90
CA MET A 100 28.02 25.13 -16.19
C MET A 100 27.99 26.53 -16.81
N ASN A 101 28.00 26.58 -18.14
CA ASN A 101 27.81 27.82 -18.88
C ASN A 101 26.34 28.31 -18.83
N PRO A 102 26.07 29.62 -19.06
CA PRO A 102 24.72 30.19 -18.93
C PRO A 102 23.66 29.51 -19.81
N THR A 103 24.06 29.06 -21.00
CA THR A 103 23.20 28.37 -21.96
C THR A 103 22.83 26.96 -21.50
N GLU A 104 23.80 26.23 -20.94
CA GLU A 104 23.62 24.89 -20.39
C GLU A 104 22.76 24.91 -19.12
N LEU A 105 22.94 25.94 -18.29
CA LEU A 105 22.15 26.15 -17.07
C LEU A 105 20.65 26.31 -17.39
N ARG A 106 20.32 27.03 -18.48
CA ARG A 106 18.93 27.18 -18.95
C ARG A 106 18.34 25.85 -19.42
N ALA A 107 19.10 25.07 -20.22
CA ALA A 107 18.65 23.76 -20.69
C ALA A 107 18.41 22.79 -19.53
N HIS A 108 19.30 22.78 -18.53
CA HIS A 108 19.18 21.94 -17.34
C HIS A 108 17.93 22.27 -16.51
N LYS A 109 17.59 23.56 -16.32
CA LYS A 109 16.36 23.97 -15.60
C LYS A 109 15.08 23.52 -16.31
N ILE A 110 15.03 23.63 -17.64
CA ILE A 110 13.87 23.21 -18.43
C ILE A 110 13.69 21.68 -18.38
N ALA A 111 14.79 20.93 -18.47
CA ALA A 111 14.75 19.47 -18.34
C ALA A 111 14.26 19.03 -16.95
N LYS A 112 14.72 19.70 -15.89
CA LYS A 112 14.32 19.40 -14.50
C LYS A 112 12.82 19.66 -14.26
N GLN A 113 12.27 20.74 -14.80
CA GLN A 113 10.83 21.04 -14.71
C GLN A 113 9.97 19.96 -15.39
N LYS A 114 10.36 19.48 -16.57
CA LYS A 114 9.62 18.39 -17.26
C LYS A 114 9.62 17.09 -16.47
N VAL A 115 10.71 16.76 -15.79
CA VAL A 115 10.79 15.56 -14.94
C VAL A 115 9.93 15.72 -13.68
N GLU A 116 9.95 16.89 -13.05
CA GLU A 116 9.12 17.19 -11.88
C GLU A 116 7.61 17.10 -12.17
N GLU A 117 7.17 17.58 -13.34
CA GLU A 117 5.78 17.44 -13.79
C GLU A 117 5.35 15.99 -14.00
N GLN A 118 6.24 15.14 -14.55
CA GLN A 118 5.99 13.72 -14.71
C GLN A 118 5.91 12.98 -13.36
N GLU A 119 6.78 13.32 -12.41
CA GLU A 119 6.74 12.76 -11.06
C GLU A 119 5.50 13.18 -10.26
N LEU A 120 5.03 14.41 -10.43
CA LEU A 120 3.79 14.92 -9.85
C LEU A 120 2.58 14.09 -10.32
N LYS A 121 2.50 13.80 -11.63
CA LYS A 121 1.46 12.93 -12.18
C LYS A 121 1.54 11.51 -11.62
N ALA A 122 2.74 10.94 -11.46
CA ALA A 122 2.91 9.59 -10.91
C ALA A 122 2.55 9.48 -9.41
N LYS A 123 2.81 10.52 -8.61
CA LYS A 123 2.51 10.54 -7.16
C LYS A 123 1.01 10.45 -6.85
N THR A 124 0.15 10.93 -7.75
CA THR A 124 -1.32 10.89 -7.59
C THR A 124 -1.91 9.48 -7.56
N TYR A 125 -1.15 8.44 -7.91
CA TYR A 125 -1.66 7.10 -8.19
C TYR A 125 -1.38 6.03 -7.11
N LYS A 126 -1.03 6.40 -5.88
CA LYS A 126 -0.88 5.43 -4.79
C LYS A 126 -2.19 5.21 -4.05
N SER A 127 -2.87 4.11 -4.39
CA SER A 127 -4.06 3.64 -3.66
C SER A 127 -3.71 2.52 -2.68
N ASN A 128 -4.29 2.58 -1.48
CA ASN A 128 -4.20 1.52 -0.46
C ASN A 128 -5.45 0.63 -0.46
N LEU A 129 -6.29 0.73 -1.48
CA LEU A 129 -7.61 0.07 -1.53
C LEU A 129 -7.54 -1.44 -1.30
N GLY A 130 -6.55 -2.14 -1.87
CA GLY A 130 -6.42 -3.59 -1.67
C GLY A 130 -6.27 -4.00 -0.20
N TRP A 131 -5.51 -3.23 0.58
CA TRP A 131 -5.33 -3.47 2.01
C TRP A 131 -6.65 -3.26 2.78
N TYR A 132 -7.34 -2.13 2.53
CA TYR A 132 -8.62 -1.88 3.20
C TYR A 132 -9.71 -2.87 2.80
N PHE A 133 -9.72 -3.28 1.53
CA PHE A 133 -10.68 -4.24 1.03
C PHE A 133 -10.54 -5.57 1.77
N ILE A 134 -9.31 -6.11 1.86
CA ILE A 134 -9.01 -7.33 2.62
C ILE A 134 -9.40 -7.19 4.08
N LEU A 135 -8.95 -6.12 4.74
CA LEU A 135 -9.23 -5.89 6.15
C LEU A 135 -10.73 -5.91 6.44
N ILE A 136 -11.52 -5.20 5.63
CA ILE A 136 -12.98 -5.16 5.76
C ILE A 136 -13.61 -6.52 5.45
N THR A 137 -13.18 -7.20 4.39
CA THR A 137 -13.71 -8.51 4.01
C THR A 137 -13.47 -9.56 5.09
N PHE A 138 -12.25 -9.65 5.64
CA PHE A 138 -11.94 -10.59 6.72
C PHE A 138 -12.65 -10.23 8.02
N PHE A 139 -12.80 -8.93 8.33
CA PHE A 139 -13.56 -8.48 9.49
C PHE A 139 -15.04 -8.88 9.39
N ILE A 140 -15.67 -8.68 8.24
CA ILE A 140 -17.06 -9.11 7.99
C ILE A 140 -17.17 -10.64 8.09
N ALA A 141 -16.23 -11.38 7.51
CA ALA A 141 -16.21 -12.84 7.58
C ALA A 141 -16.13 -13.32 9.03
N ILE A 142 -15.29 -12.71 9.85
CA ILE A 142 -15.21 -12.98 11.30
C ILE A 142 -16.57 -12.77 11.94
N LEU A 143 -17.21 -11.61 11.74
CA LEU A 143 -18.52 -11.30 12.34
C LEU A 143 -19.60 -12.33 11.97
N ILE A 144 -19.60 -12.81 10.72
CA ILE A 144 -20.54 -13.83 10.24
C ILE A 144 -20.26 -15.19 10.89
N THR A 145 -19.01 -15.51 11.20
CA THR A 145 -18.60 -16.81 11.75
C THR A 145 -18.77 -16.94 13.26
N ILE A 146 -18.77 -15.84 14.01
CA ILE A 146 -19.01 -15.83 15.47
C ILE A 146 -20.21 -16.69 15.91
N PRO A 147 -21.43 -16.56 15.31
CA PRO A 147 -22.58 -17.35 15.73
C PRO A 147 -22.47 -18.86 15.46
N PHE A 148 -21.49 -19.32 14.67
CA PHE A 148 -21.28 -20.74 14.37
C PHE A 148 -20.26 -21.41 15.30
N ILE A 149 -19.66 -20.64 16.21
CA ILE A 149 -18.68 -21.12 17.20
C ILE A 149 -19.34 -21.34 18.56
N ILE A 150 -20.40 -20.57 18.85
CA ILE A 150 -21.26 -20.71 20.03
C ILE A 150 -22.14 -21.94 19.85
#